data_AF-A0A957HPS6-F1
#
_entry.id   AF-A0A957HPS6-F1
#
_cell.length_a   1.000
_cell.length_b   1.000
_cell.length_c   1.000
_cell.angle_alpha   90.00
_cell.angle_beta   90.00
_cell.angle_gamma   90.00
#
_symmetry.space_group_name_H-M   'P 1'
#
loop_
_entity.id
_entity.type
_entity.pdbx_description
1 polymer ?
#
loop_
_entity_poly.entity_id
_entity_poly.type
_entity_poly.pdbx_seq_one_letter_code
_entity_poly.pdbx_strand_id
1 'polypeptide(L)'
;TVAETASDQPQLEPEKSKTYKLSKKLAELISQFSACGRCSYFLTGYRVIHGVENMETAVSRSKSGWLKLTWNHAMRDLLSKSYGVQFNVDYLHFDGCCPECGRHYTYQMNEQSEAAVLRMEVRRRRR
;
A
#
# COMPACT_ATOMS: atom_id res chain seq x y z
N THR A 1 56.61 29.14 -5.09
CA THR A 1 56.09 27.80 -4.77
C THR A 1 54.94 27.98 -3.80
N VAL A 2 53.71 28.02 -4.30
CA VAL A 2 52.51 28.16 -3.46
C VAL A 2 51.75 26.86 -3.57
N ALA A 3 51.51 26.25 -2.41
CA ALA A 3 51.00 24.91 -2.24
C ALA A 3 49.54 24.77 -2.70
N GLU A 4 49.31 23.70 -3.43
CA GLU A 4 48.03 23.13 -3.83
C GLU A 4 47.31 22.44 -2.66
N THR A 5 46.02 22.17 -2.88
CA THR A 5 45.09 21.26 -2.15
C THR A 5 44.56 21.73 -0.78
N ALA A 6 43.28 21.57 -0.43
CA ALA A 6 42.25 20.66 -0.92
C ALA A 6 40.85 21.33 -0.89
N SER A 7 40.08 21.13 -1.96
CA SER A 7 38.64 21.40 -1.98
C SER A 7 37.92 20.21 -1.36
N ASP A 8 37.34 20.43 -0.19
CA ASP A 8 36.42 19.53 0.50
C ASP A 8 35.06 19.60 -0.22
N GLN A 9 34.76 18.63 -1.10
CA GLN A 9 33.43 18.47 -1.69
C GLN A 9 32.61 17.50 -0.84
N PRO A 10 31.40 17.87 -0.37
CA PRO A 10 30.52 16.93 0.29
C PRO A 10 30.00 15.89 -0.71
N GLN A 11 30.16 14.61 -0.38
CA GLN A 11 29.67 13.47 -1.15
C GLN A 11 28.14 13.49 -1.26
N LEU A 12 27.63 13.75 -2.47
CA LEU A 12 26.25 13.53 -2.88
C LEU A 12 26.12 12.14 -3.51
N GLU A 13 25.70 11.12 -2.75
CA GLU A 13 24.90 9.97 -3.23
C GLU A 13 24.13 9.40 -2.01
N PRO A 14 22.82 9.04 -2.05
CA PRO A 14 22.30 7.97 -2.92
C PRO A 14 20.76 7.98 -3.16
N GLU A 15 20.22 8.78 -4.09
CA GLU A 15 18.77 8.71 -4.39
C GLU A 15 18.39 7.45 -5.20
N LYS A 16 19.23 7.06 -6.16
CA LYS A 16 18.96 5.92 -7.08
C LYS A 16 18.78 4.58 -6.36
N SER A 17 19.51 4.35 -5.26
CA SER A 17 19.45 3.10 -4.49
C SER A 17 18.12 2.93 -3.74
N LYS A 18 17.51 4.04 -3.28
CA LYS A 18 16.22 4.01 -2.57
C LYS A 18 15.08 3.69 -3.54
N THR A 19 15.08 4.29 -4.73
CA THR A 19 14.07 4.07 -5.78
C THR A 19 14.06 2.61 -6.25
N TYR A 20 15.22 2.01 -6.52
CA TYR A 20 15.31 0.60 -6.92
C TYR A 20 14.80 -0.38 -5.84
N LYS A 21 15.07 -0.10 -4.55
CA LYS A 21 14.54 -0.92 -3.45
C LYS A 21 13.03 -0.82 -3.33
N LEU A 22 12.46 0.36 -3.58
CA LEU A 22 11.01 0.59 -3.51
C LEU A 22 10.28 -0.11 -4.65
N SER A 23 10.78 0.00 -5.88
CA SER A 23 10.20 -0.68 -7.05
C SER A 23 10.20 -2.20 -6.88
N LYS A 24 11.28 -2.77 -6.34
CA LYS A 24 11.35 -4.20 -6.01
C LYS A 24 10.30 -4.62 -4.99
N LYS A 25 10.12 -3.85 -3.92
CA LYS A 25 9.09 -4.12 -2.90
C LYS A 25 7.67 -4.02 -3.47
N LEU A 26 7.43 -3.04 -4.34
CA LEU A 26 6.14 -2.90 -5.02
C LEU A 26 5.86 -4.12 -5.92
N ALA A 27 6.84 -4.56 -6.71
CA ALA A 27 6.71 -5.74 -7.55
C ALA A 27 6.45 -7.02 -6.72
N GLU A 28 7.15 -7.18 -5.61
CA GLU A 28 6.94 -8.29 -4.68
C GLU A 28 5.52 -8.26 -4.10
N LEU A 29 5.03 -7.10 -3.65
CA LEU A 29 3.67 -6.94 -3.16
C LEU A 29 2.63 -7.28 -4.23
N ILE A 30 2.79 -6.78 -5.46
CA ILE A 30 1.90 -7.11 -6.57
C ILE A 30 1.86 -8.63 -6.79
N SER A 31 3.02 -9.30 -6.74
CA SER A 31 3.10 -10.76 -6.90
C SER A 31 2.39 -11.56 -5.80
N GLN A 32 2.23 -10.98 -4.59
CA GLN A 32 1.54 -11.62 -3.47
C GLN A 32 0.01 -11.51 -3.60
N PHE A 33 -0.48 -10.54 -4.36
CA PHE A 33 -1.91 -10.32 -4.63
C PHE A 33 -2.33 -10.98 -5.96
N SER A 34 -1.41 -11.15 -6.92
CA SER A 34 -1.72 -11.64 -8.27
C SER A 34 -2.23 -13.08 -8.34
N ALA A 35 -2.02 -13.88 -7.29
CA ALA A 35 -2.53 -15.26 -7.23
C ALA A 35 -4.07 -15.35 -7.03
N CYS A 36 -4.74 -14.23 -6.71
CA CYS A 36 -6.19 -14.18 -6.53
C CYS A 36 -6.78 -13.08 -7.41
N GLY A 37 -7.79 -13.43 -8.22
CA GLY A 37 -8.43 -12.51 -9.16
C GLY A 37 -9.01 -11.29 -8.48
N ARG A 38 -9.74 -11.48 -7.37
CA ARG A 38 -10.35 -10.37 -6.59
C ARG A 38 -9.31 -9.48 -5.93
N CYS A 39 -8.29 -10.05 -5.30
CA CYS A 39 -7.24 -9.26 -4.66
C CYS A 39 -6.38 -8.51 -5.67
N SER A 40 -6.11 -9.12 -6.83
CA SER A 40 -5.42 -8.47 -7.94
C SER A 40 -6.27 -7.34 -8.54
N TYR A 41 -7.57 -7.58 -8.73
CA TYR A 41 -8.52 -6.56 -9.21
C TYR A 41 -8.58 -5.37 -8.26
N PHE A 42 -8.73 -5.62 -6.96
CA PHE A 42 -8.71 -4.58 -5.94
C PHE A 42 -7.42 -3.75 -6.01
N LEU A 43 -6.25 -4.41 -6.05
CA LEU A 43 -4.96 -3.72 -6.03
C LEU A 43 -4.77 -2.85 -7.28
N THR A 44 -5.19 -3.34 -8.44
CA THR A 44 -5.18 -2.58 -9.69
C THR A 44 -6.14 -1.39 -9.62
N GLY A 45 -7.37 -1.60 -9.14
CA GLY A 45 -8.35 -0.52 -8.95
C GLY A 45 -7.85 0.56 -8.00
N TYR A 46 -7.19 0.17 -6.90
CA TYR A 46 -6.56 1.11 -5.98
C TYR A 46 -5.51 1.99 -6.67
N ARG A 47 -4.63 1.38 -7.47
CA ARG A 47 -3.60 2.11 -8.22
C ARG A 47 -4.20 3.08 -9.25
N VAL A 48 -5.35 2.75 -9.84
CA VAL A 48 -6.05 3.65 -10.76
C VAL A 48 -6.65 4.84 -10.01
N ILE A 49 -7.26 4.61 -8.84
CA ILE A 49 -7.91 5.67 -8.06
C ILE A 49 -6.89 6.63 -7.43
N HIS A 50 -5.80 6.10 -6.88
CA HIS A 50 -4.86 6.87 -6.06
C HIS A 50 -3.49 7.13 -6.71
N GLY A 51 -3.23 6.54 -7.87
CA GLY A 51 -1.94 6.62 -8.55
C GLY A 51 -0.87 5.69 -7.97
N VAL A 52 0.21 5.53 -8.74
CA VAL A 52 1.33 4.64 -8.37
C VAL A 52 2.11 5.18 -7.17
N GLU A 53 2.29 6.49 -7.06
CA GLU A 53 3.03 7.13 -5.96
C GLU A 53 2.39 6.85 -4.58
N ASN A 54 1.06 6.89 -4.52
CA ASN A 54 0.34 6.56 -3.30
C ASN A 54 0.54 5.08 -2.92
N MET A 55 0.47 4.19 -3.91
CA MET A 55 0.74 2.77 -3.71
C MET A 55 2.16 2.52 -3.21
N GLU A 56 3.17 3.16 -3.80
CA GLU A 56 4.56 3.11 -3.34
C GLU A 56 4.73 3.64 -1.92
N THR A 57 4.03 4.72 -1.58
CA THR A 57 3.98 5.27 -0.23
C THR A 57 3.37 4.26 0.75
N ALA A 58 2.27 3.61 0.38
CA ALA A 58 1.65 2.54 1.18
C ALA A 58 2.61 1.35 1.38
N VAL A 59 3.32 0.93 0.34
CA VAL A 59 4.31 -0.17 0.41
C VAL A 59 5.46 0.21 1.33
N SER A 60 6.01 1.41 1.20
CA SER A 60 7.14 1.87 2.03
C SER A 60 6.78 1.95 3.52
N ARG A 61 5.53 2.28 3.82
CA ARG A 61 4.97 2.36 5.19
C ARG A 61 4.36 1.04 5.68
N SER A 62 4.34 0.00 4.85
CA SER A 62 3.80 -1.31 5.24
C SER A 62 4.61 -1.91 6.38
N LYS A 63 3.93 -2.47 7.38
CA LYS A 63 4.56 -3.03 8.59
C LYS A 63 3.79 -4.24 9.08
N SER A 64 4.52 -5.23 9.60
CA SER A 64 3.97 -6.44 10.23
C SER A 64 2.97 -7.19 9.34
N GLY A 65 3.21 -7.25 8.02
CA GLY A 65 2.30 -7.95 7.10
C GLY A 65 0.99 -7.23 6.85
N TRP A 66 0.90 -5.92 7.09
CA TRP A 66 -0.26 -5.11 6.75
C TRP A 66 0.12 -3.96 5.83
N LEU A 67 -0.66 -3.79 4.76
CA LEU A 67 -0.62 -2.66 3.86
C LEU A 67 -1.68 -1.65 4.32
N LYS A 68 -1.25 -0.44 4.67
CA LYS A 68 -2.16 0.66 5.01
C LYS A 68 -2.44 1.46 3.75
N LEU A 69 -3.71 1.61 3.41
CA LEU A 69 -4.20 2.24 2.20
C LEU A 69 -4.96 3.51 2.55
N THR A 70 -4.85 4.51 1.68
CA THR A 70 -5.64 5.73 1.74
C THR A 70 -7.12 5.38 1.52
N TRP A 71 -7.99 6.05 2.26
CA TRP A 71 -9.42 5.90 2.14
C TRP A 71 -10.06 7.11 1.48
N ASN A 72 -11.02 6.88 0.58
CA ASN A 72 -11.95 7.88 0.05
C ASN A 72 -13.28 7.19 -0.27
N HIS A 73 -14.28 7.95 -0.76
CA HIS A 73 -15.58 7.37 -1.13
C HIS A 73 -15.48 6.29 -2.22
N ALA A 74 -14.59 6.44 -3.20
CA ALA A 74 -14.41 5.45 -4.27
C ALA A 74 -13.86 4.10 -3.75
N MET A 75 -13.19 4.08 -2.60
CA MET A 75 -12.72 2.85 -1.97
C MET A 75 -13.85 1.95 -1.48
N ARG A 76 -15.00 2.53 -1.09
CA ARG A 76 -16.19 1.76 -0.70
C ARG A 76 -16.69 0.93 -1.87
N ASP A 77 -16.86 1.59 -3.02
CA ASP A 77 -17.30 0.94 -4.26
C ASP A 77 -16.30 -0.11 -4.73
N LEU A 78 -15.00 0.19 -4.62
CA LEU A 78 -13.96 -0.75 -4.99
C LEU A 78 -14.00 -2.00 -4.12
N LEU A 79 -14.15 -1.87 -2.79
CA LEU A 79 -14.29 -3.02 -1.90
C LEU A 79 -15.55 -3.81 -2.20
N SER A 80 -16.67 -3.13 -2.46
CA SER A 80 -17.94 -3.77 -2.82
C SER A 80 -17.80 -4.57 -4.12
N LYS A 81 -17.22 -3.98 -5.16
CA LYS A 81 -16.98 -4.65 -6.45
C LYS A 81 -15.97 -5.79 -6.35
N SER A 82 -14.94 -5.64 -5.52
CA SER A 82 -13.88 -6.65 -5.38
C SER A 82 -14.31 -7.85 -4.54
N TYR A 83 -15.03 -7.60 -3.44
CA TYR A 83 -15.27 -8.61 -2.41
C TYR A 83 -16.76 -8.88 -2.15
N GLY A 84 -17.68 -8.14 -2.78
CA GLY A 84 -19.12 -8.30 -2.61
C GLY A 84 -19.65 -7.73 -1.29
N VAL A 85 -18.90 -6.84 -0.63
CA VAL A 85 -19.28 -6.28 0.67
C VAL A 85 -20.23 -5.09 0.49
N GLN A 86 -21.22 -4.98 1.37
CA GLN A 86 -22.06 -3.80 1.51
C GLN A 86 -21.56 -2.96 2.70
N PHE A 87 -20.97 -1.80 2.40
CA PHE A 87 -20.61 -0.81 3.42
C PHE A 87 -21.84 0.05 3.72
N ASN A 88 -22.44 -0.12 4.89
CA ASN A 88 -23.42 0.83 5.38
C ASN A 88 -22.72 2.05 5.97
N VAL A 89 -23.32 3.23 5.83
CA VAL A 89 -22.66 4.54 6.06
C VAL A 89 -22.27 4.75 7.53
N ASP A 90 -22.87 3.99 8.45
CA ASP A 90 -22.73 4.15 9.90
C ASP A 90 -21.61 3.31 10.53
N TYR A 91 -20.92 2.46 9.76
CA TYR A 91 -19.88 1.60 10.31
C TYR A 91 -18.57 2.37 10.51
N LEU A 92 -18.23 2.64 11.78
CA LEU A 92 -16.93 3.18 12.18
C LEU A 92 -15.79 2.16 12.08
N HIS A 93 -16.14 0.87 12.10
CA HIS A 93 -15.23 -0.24 11.95
C HIS A 93 -15.84 -1.32 11.08
N PHE A 94 -15.03 -1.94 10.24
CA PHE A 94 -15.41 -3.07 9.42
C PHE A 94 -14.24 -4.05 9.31
N ASP A 95 -14.50 -5.34 9.45
CA ASP A 95 -13.55 -6.43 9.23
C ASP A 95 -14.15 -7.42 8.24
N GLY A 96 -13.33 -7.89 7.29
CA GLY A 96 -13.76 -8.83 6.27
C GLY A 96 -12.59 -9.60 5.69
N CYS A 97 -12.93 -10.62 4.90
CA CYS A 97 -11.95 -11.43 4.21
C CYS A 97 -12.32 -11.60 2.73
N CYS A 98 -11.32 -11.77 1.88
CA CYS A 98 -11.53 -12.09 0.48
C CYS A 98 -12.16 -13.49 0.40
N PRO A 99 -13.32 -13.68 -0.25
CA PRO A 99 -13.99 -14.99 -0.27
C PRO A 99 -13.23 -16.05 -1.07
N GLU A 100 -12.29 -15.65 -1.94
CA GLU A 100 -11.50 -16.58 -2.75
C GLU A 100 -10.24 -17.07 -2.03
N CYS A 101 -9.46 -16.17 -1.44
CA CYS A 101 -8.18 -16.53 -0.82
C CYS A 101 -8.15 -16.35 0.69
N GLY A 102 -9.23 -15.86 1.30
CA GLY A 102 -9.33 -15.59 2.73
C GLY A 102 -8.47 -14.42 3.23
N ARG A 103 -7.87 -13.60 2.35
CA ARG A 103 -7.03 -12.45 2.74
C ARG A 103 -7.85 -11.45 3.56
N HIS A 104 -7.40 -11.11 4.76
CA HIS A 104 -8.14 -10.21 5.65
C HIS A 104 -7.94 -8.74 5.26
N TYR A 105 -8.97 -7.94 5.50
CA TYR A 105 -8.92 -6.48 5.39
C TYR A 105 -9.80 -5.83 6.45
N THR A 106 -9.31 -4.72 6.99
CA THR A 106 -10.01 -3.98 8.05
C THR A 106 -10.08 -2.50 7.69
N TYR A 107 -11.25 -1.92 7.87
CA TYR A 107 -11.49 -0.51 7.80
C TYR A 107 -11.75 0.03 9.21
N GLN A 108 -11.17 1.18 9.50
CA GLN A 108 -11.41 1.88 10.75
C GLN A 108 -11.42 3.38 10.49
N MET A 109 -12.52 4.03 10.87
CA MET A 109 -12.59 5.47 10.98
C MET A 109 -12.06 5.87 12.35
N ASN A 110 -11.10 6.80 12.38
CA ASN A 110 -10.67 7.38 13.64
C ASN A 110 -11.57 8.57 13.97
N GLU A 111 -12.42 8.43 14.98
CA GLU A 111 -13.34 9.48 15.46
C GLU A 111 -12.59 10.78 15.80
N GLN A 112 -11.32 10.68 16.23
CA GLN A 112 -10.51 11.80 16.67
C GLN A 112 -9.80 12.54 15.52
N SER A 113 -9.64 11.93 14.35
CA SER A 113 -8.79 12.51 13.28
C SER A 113 -9.43 12.59 11.91
N GLU A 114 -10.71 12.21 11.74
CA GLU A 114 -11.44 12.06 10.46
C GLU A 114 -10.77 11.16 9.40
N ALA A 115 -9.49 10.83 9.57
CA ALA A 115 -8.69 10.00 8.70
C ALA A 115 -9.09 8.55 8.89
N ALA A 116 -9.91 8.05 7.99
CA ALA A 116 -10.20 6.64 7.91
C ALA A 116 -9.03 5.88 7.28
N VAL A 117 -8.78 4.68 7.79
CA VAL A 117 -7.68 3.82 7.36
C VAL A 117 -8.23 2.48 6.93
N LEU A 118 -7.90 2.08 5.70
CA LEU A 118 -8.09 0.71 5.24
C LEU A 118 -6.76 -0.03 5.37
N ARG A 119 -6.81 -1.25 5.89
CA ARG A 119 -5.66 -2.14 6.01
C ARG A 119 -5.96 -3.43 5.29
N MET A 120 -4.97 -3.94 4.57
CA MET A 120 -5.05 -5.26 3.93
C MET A 120 -3.90 -6.13 4.37
N GLU A 121 -4.19 -7.38 4.65
CA GLU A 121 -3.19 -8.38 4.98
C GLU A 121 -2.28 -8.62 3.77
N VAL A 122 -0.99 -8.60 4.00
CA VAL A 122 0.09 -8.92 3.06
C VAL A 122 0.62 -10.29 3.46
N ARG A 123 0.15 -11.31 2.74
CA ARG A 123 0.56 -12.70 3.01
C ARG A 123 1.92 -12.92 2.38
N ARG A 124 2.87 -13.31 3.22
CA ARG A 124 4.14 -13.82 2.72
C ARG A 124 3.86 -15.14 2.01
N ARG A 125 4.33 -15.28 0.76
CA ARG A 125 4.51 -16.63 0.21
C ARG A 125 5.48 -17.35 1.13
N ARG A 126 5.06 -18.46 1.75
CA ARG A 126 6.01 -19.40 2.34
C ARG A 126 6.87 -19.88 1.18
N ARG A 127 8.17 -19.56 1.24
CA ARG A 127 9.16 -20.11 0.30
C ARG A 127 9.38 -21.58 0.62
#